data_AF-A0A1C5LLF0-F1
#
_entry.id   AF-A0A1C5LLF0-F1
#
_cell.length_a   1.000
_cell.length_b   1.000
_cell.length_c   1.000
_cell.angle_alpha   90.00
_cell.angle_beta   90.00
_cell.angle_gamma   90.00
#
_symmetry.space_group_name_H-M   'P 1'
#
loop_
_entity.id
_entity.type
_entity.pdbx_description
1 polymer ?
#
loop_
_entity_poly.entity_id
_entity_poly.type
_entity_poly.pdbx_seq_one_letter_code
_entity_poly.pdbx_strand_id
1 'polypeptide(L)'
;MLKNMRPGLDDKYGILELQDKILEIMIYIDEICKKEEIDYCLMAGSALGAKRHKGFIPWDDDIDIYMTEEEYSRFRDVFNQKGDKERFYLQEWGKTDYKGQHMITMAKVRMNKTEIKEKAYLNWKIHQGIFVDIFVMHNCPNEIKKQVKQYLWAELVVLKGLQIRGYKRKNLKDAIVLKISEAFSRQWVLKHGLRNVYKYQNTKAKYVSGFIDTRDFKRAVFPKEIMFPTKYVDFENVKLRVPANNDEYLRIQFGEDYMSLPPIEKREVSKHAMSWNCVIDIKYDFEDENKLI
;
A
#
# COMPACT_ATOMS: atom_id res chain seq x y z
N MET A 1 1.89 3.71 28.38
CA MET A 1 0.48 3.68 27.91
C MET A 1 0.50 3.87 26.41
N LEU A 2 -0.26 3.07 25.67
CA LEU A 2 -0.46 3.25 24.23
C LEU A 2 -1.22 4.56 24.02
N LYS A 3 -0.71 5.44 23.16
CA LYS A 3 -1.20 6.82 23.07
C LYS A 3 -2.44 6.94 22.18
N ASN A 4 -2.45 6.18 21.09
CA ASN A 4 -3.41 6.30 20.00
C ASN A 4 -4.43 5.15 19.98
N MET A 5 -4.11 4.04 20.66
CA MET A 5 -4.99 2.86 20.77
C MET A 5 -6.12 3.08 21.78
N ARG A 6 -7.32 2.57 21.46
CA ARG A 6 -8.47 2.67 22.37
C ARG A 6 -8.29 1.82 23.63
N PRO A 7 -8.92 2.18 24.76
CA PRO A 7 -8.81 1.40 25.99
C PRO A 7 -9.49 0.04 25.89
N GLY A 8 -9.05 -0.91 26.73
CA GLY A 8 -9.69 -2.23 26.87
C GLY A 8 -9.38 -3.24 25.77
N LEU A 9 -8.36 -2.98 24.94
CA LEU A 9 -7.87 -3.95 23.96
C LEU A 9 -7.10 -5.09 24.65
N ASP A 10 -7.35 -6.31 24.19
CA ASP A 10 -6.60 -7.51 24.57
C ASP A 10 -5.37 -7.64 23.66
N ASP A 11 -4.17 -7.67 24.24
CA ASP A 11 -2.91 -7.85 23.50
C ASP A 11 -2.59 -9.33 23.25
N LYS A 12 -3.61 -10.10 22.85
CA LYS A 12 -3.50 -11.53 22.60
C LYS A 12 -2.37 -11.90 21.64
N TYR A 13 -2.08 -11.03 20.67
CA TYR A 13 -1.10 -11.24 19.63
C TYR A 13 0.25 -10.56 19.92
N GLY A 14 0.35 -9.76 20.99
CA GLY A 14 1.59 -9.09 21.39
C GLY A 14 2.04 -7.96 20.45
N ILE A 15 1.11 -7.36 19.69
CA ILE A 15 1.42 -6.37 18.63
C ILE A 15 0.80 -5.00 18.87
N LEU A 16 0.14 -4.76 20.01
CA LEU A 16 -0.50 -3.47 20.25
C LEU A 16 0.49 -2.30 20.24
N GLU A 17 1.73 -2.50 20.70
CA GLU A 17 2.77 -1.47 20.66
C GLU A 17 3.18 -1.12 19.21
N LEU A 18 3.28 -2.13 18.35
CA LEU A 18 3.55 -1.93 16.92
C LEU A 18 2.39 -1.17 16.26
N GLN A 19 1.15 -1.57 16.54
CA GLN A 19 -0.05 -0.89 16.03
C GLN A 19 -0.13 0.58 16.49
N ASP A 20 0.21 0.88 17.74
CA ASP A 20 0.26 2.27 18.25
C ASP A 20 1.28 3.13 17.50
N LYS A 21 2.44 2.54 17.15
CA LYS A 21 3.48 3.19 16.35
C LYS A 21 3.08 3.39 14.89
N ILE A 22 2.45 2.40 14.27
CA ILE A 22 1.90 2.54 12.90
C ILE A 22 0.85 3.65 12.87
N LEU A 23 -0.01 3.71 13.90
CA LEU A 23 -1.03 4.74 13.99
C LEU A 23 -0.43 6.15 14.18
N GLU A 24 0.71 6.28 14.86
CA GLU A 24 1.47 7.54 14.94
C GLU A 24 1.91 8.04 13.54
N ILE A 25 2.35 7.14 12.66
CA ILE A 25 2.70 7.47 11.26
C ILE A 25 1.45 7.90 10.51
N MET A 26 0.36 7.15 10.65
CA MET A 26 -0.89 7.44 9.94
C MET A 26 -1.51 8.78 10.36
N ILE A 27 -1.43 9.14 11.65
CA ILE A 27 -1.85 10.47 12.15
C ILE A 27 -1.06 11.56 11.44
N TYR A 28 0.26 11.42 11.35
CA TYR A 28 1.11 12.40 10.67
C TYR A 28 0.78 12.51 9.17
N ILE A 29 0.52 11.40 8.47
CA ILE A 29 0.08 11.41 7.07
C ILE A 29 -1.27 12.13 6.95
N ASP A 30 -2.25 11.82 7.80
CA ASP A 30 -3.58 12.45 7.78
C ASP A 30 -3.51 13.95 8.10
N GLU A 31 -2.60 14.40 8.98
CA GLU A 31 -2.37 15.83 9.24
C GLU A 31 -1.88 16.58 8.00
N ILE A 32 -0.91 16.02 7.26
CA ILE A 32 -0.48 16.56 5.97
C ILE A 32 -1.65 16.60 5.00
N CYS A 33 -2.39 15.49 4.89
CA CYS A 33 -3.47 15.37 3.93
C CYS A 33 -4.61 16.34 4.22
N LYS A 34 -5.00 16.51 5.48
CA LYS A 34 -6.00 17.49 5.92
C LYS A 34 -5.59 18.92 5.58
N LYS A 35 -4.35 19.29 5.88
CA LYS A 35 -3.85 20.66 5.70
C LYS A 35 -3.79 21.07 4.24
N GLU A 36 -3.44 20.13 3.36
CA GLU A 36 -3.20 20.39 1.94
C GLU A 36 -4.36 19.90 1.07
N GLU A 37 -5.49 19.52 1.68
CA GLU A 37 -6.70 19.01 1.00
C GLU A 37 -6.40 17.85 0.04
N ILE A 38 -5.60 16.89 0.51
CA ILE A 38 -5.23 15.69 -0.21
C ILE A 38 -6.15 14.55 0.22
N ASP A 39 -6.75 13.86 -0.75
CA ASP A 39 -7.65 12.74 -0.49
C ASP A 39 -6.90 11.41 -0.45
N TYR A 40 -7.19 10.58 0.56
CA TYR A 40 -6.67 9.23 0.71
C TYR A 40 -7.76 8.36 1.34
N CYS A 41 -7.66 7.04 1.21
CA CYS A 41 -8.48 6.13 2.01
C CYS A 41 -7.70 4.90 2.46
N LEU A 42 -8.02 4.39 3.64
CA LEU A 42 -7.67 3.03 4.05
C LEU A 42 -8.13 2.04 2.97
N MET A 43 -7.34 0.99 2.75
CA MET A 43 -7.67 -0.07 1.80
C MET A 43 -7.63 -1.46 2.45
N ALA A 44 -8.14 -2.45 1.72
CA ALA A 44 -8.11 -3.88 2.05
C ALA A 44 -8.34 -4.18 3.55
N GLY A 45 -7.34 -4.76 4.22
CA GLY A 45 -7.40 -5.15 5.65
C GLY A 45 -7.64 -3.96 6.57
N SER A 46 -7.01 -2.81 6.32
CA SER A 46 -7.16 -1.60 7.13
C SER A 46 -8.58 -1.01 7.02
N ALA A 47 -9.15 -0.97 5.81
CA ALA A 47 -10.54 -0.53 5.60
C ALA A 47 -11.56 -1.49 6.24
N LEU A 48 -11.27 -2.79 6.20
CA LEU A 48 -12.07 -3.83 6.87
C LEU A 48 -11.98 -3.69 8.39
N GLY A 49 -10.79 -3.45 8.92
CA GLY A 49 -10.53 -3.17 10.33
C GLY A 49 -11.38 -1.99 10.83
N ALA A 50 -11.32 -0.87 10.11
CA ALA A 50 -12.15 0.31 10.43
C ALA A 50 -13.64 -0.04 10.53
N LYS A 51 -14.16 -0.80 9.56
CA LYS A 51 -15.58 -1.20 9.53
C LYS A 51 -15.94 -2.17 10.65
N ARG A 52 -15.19 -3.28 10.75
CA ARG A 52 -15.52 -4.47 11.54
C ARG A 52 -15.04 -4.38 12.99
N HIS A 53 -13.85 -3.84 13.21
CA HIS A 53 -13.20 -3.77 14.52
C HIS A 53 -13.09 -2.34 15.06
N LYS A 54 -13.55 -1.31 14.33
CA LYS A 54 -13.39 0.10 14.71
C LYS A 54 -11.93 0.52 14.89
N GLY A 55 -11.02 -0.13 14.17
CA GLY A 55 -9.59 -0.07 14.44
C GLY A 55 -8.83 -1.15 13.68
N PHE A 56 -7.69 -1.59 14.19
CA PHE A 56 -6.93 -2.67 13.57
C PHE A 56 -7.72 -3.99 13.57
N ILE A 57 -7.47 -4.84 12.58
CA ILE A 57 -7.76 -6.26 12.76
C ILE A 57 -6.74 -6.78 13.81
N PRO A 58 -7.14 -7.49 14.88
CA PRO A 58 -6.27 -7.71 16.05
C PRO A 58 -4.94 -8.41 15.78
N TRP A 59 -4.81 -9.12 14.66
CA TRP A 59 -3.62 -9.88 14.26
C TRP A 59 -2.88 -9.28 13.06
N ASP A 60 -3.33 -8.11 12.57
CA ASP A 60 -2.72 -7.37 11.46
C ASP A 60 -1.64 -6.40 11.98
N ASP A 61 -0.58 -6.25 11.21
CA ASP A 61 0.65 -5.56 11.59
C ASP A 61 1.02 -4.39 10.67
N ASP A 62 0.07 -3.88 9.89
CA ASP A 62 0.25 -2.78 8.95
C ASP A 62 -0.99 -1.87 8.84
N ILE A 63 -0.78 -0.73 8.17
CA ILE A 63 -1.85 0.08 7.58
C ILE A 63 -1.48 0.30 6.12
N ASP A 64 -2.44 0.00 5.25
CA ASP A 64 -2.40 0.29 3.83
C ASP A 64 -3.38 1.42 3.49
N ILE A 65 -2.93 2.38 2.69
CA ILE A 65 -3.80 3.41 2.11
C ILE A 65 -3.68 3.46 0.59
N TYR A 66 -4.79 3.84 -0.04
CA TYR A 66 -4.79 4.33 -1.41
C TYR A 66 -4.73 5.85 -1.47
N MET A 67 -3.95 6.34 -2.43
CA MET A 67 -4.05 7.69 -2.99
C MET A 67 -4.23 7.57 -4.51
N THR A 68 -4.92 8.51 -5.16
CA THR A 68 -4.89 8.55 -6.63
C THR A 68 -3.50 8.97 -7.12
N GLU A 69 -3.21 8.80 -8.40
CA GLU A 69 -1.98 9.30 -9.03
C GLU A 69 -1.76 10.80 -8.78
N GLU A 70 -2.83 11.60 -8.79
CA GLU A 70 -2.78 13.05 -8.52
C GLU A 70 -2.52 13.34 -7.05
N GLU A 71 -3.28 12.69 -6.16
CA GLU A 71 -3.16 12.88 -4.71
C GLU A 71 -1.79 12.44 -4.18
N TYR A 72 -1.26 11.34 -4.69
CA TYR A 72 0.08 10.89 -4.34
C TYR A 72 1.16 11.89 -4.79
N SER A 73 1.04 12.43 -6.01
CA SER A 73 1.99 13.44 -6.50
C SER A 73 1.98 14.68 -5.58
N ARG A 74 0.79 15.16 -5.20
CA ARG A 74 0.63 16.28 -4.26
C ARG A 74 1.23 15.96 -2.89
N PHE A 75 0.93 14.78 -2.34
CA PHE A 75 1.48 14.33 -1.06
C PHE A 75 3.00 14.27 -1.08
N ARG A 76 3.58 13.64 -2.11
CA ARG A 76 5.03 13.53 -2.31
C ARG A 76 5.67 14.91 -2.35
N ASP A 77 5.11 15.85 -3.10
CA ASP A 77 5.66 17.19 -3.26
C ASP A 77 5.65 17.96 -1.93
N VAL A 78 4.54 17.88 -1.17
CA VAL A 78 4.47 18.48 0.16
C VAL A 78 5.42 17.81 1.14
N PHE A 79 5.47 16.48 1.18
CA PHE A 79 6.39 15.74 2.06
C PHE A 79 7.84 16.13 1.76
N ASN A 80 8.23 16.20 0.49
CA ASN A 80 9.57 16.59 0.09
C ASN A 80 9.90 18.04 0.43
N GLN A 81 8.93 18.95 0.38
CA GLN A 81 9.14 20.35 0.67
C GLN A 81 9.12 20.66 2.18
N LYS A 82 8.16 20.08 2.92
CA LYS A 82 7.79 20.50 4.28
C LYS A 82 7.68 19.35 5.29
N GLY A 83 7.86 18.10 4.86
CA GLY A 83 7.74 16.95 5.76
C GLY A 83 8.79 16.97 6.87
N ASP A 84 8.42 16.43 8.02
CA ASP A 84 9.30 16.16 9.15
C ASP A 84 10.24 14.99 8.82
N LYS A 85 11.34 15.33 8.15
CA LYS A 85 12.36 14.37 7.72
C LYS A 85 13.24 13.86 8.86
N GLU A 86 13.15 14.47 10.05
CA GLU A 86 13.83 13.96 11.24
C GLU A 86 13.09 12.75 11.81
N ARG A 87 11.75 12.76 11.75
CA ARG A 87 10.91 11.66 12.23
C ARG A 87 10.51 10.66 11.16
N PHE A 88 10.41 11.06 9.90
CA PHE A 88 9.90 10.20 8.83
C PHE A 88 10.75 10.23 7.56
N TYR A 89 10.65 9.14 6.80
CA TYR A 89 11.29 8.98 5.50
C TYR A 89 10.26 8.46 4.47
N LEU A 90 10.13 9.15 3.34
CA LEU A 90 9.28 8.71 2.23
C LEU A 90 10.10 7.86 1.27
N GLN A 91 9.85 6.55 1.30
CA GLN A 91 10.52 5.57 0.45
C GLN A 91 9.67 5.24 -0.77
N GLU A 92 10.14 5.62 -1.96
CA GLU A 92 9.46 5.36 -3.23
C GLU A 92 9.99 4.10 -3.92
N TRP A 93 9.10 3.17 -4.28
CA TRP A 93 9.48 1.91 -4.92
C TRP A 93 9.24 1.97 -6.42
N GLY A 94 10.10 1.31 -7.19
CA GLY A 94 9.95 1.25 -8.64
C GLY A 94 10.03 2.61 -9.33
N LYS A 95 10.71 3.58 -8.73
CA LYS A 95 10.80 4.96 -9.23
C LYS A 95 11.35 5.02 -10.65
N THR A 96 10.58 5.64 -11.55
CA THR A 96 11.00 5.87 -12.94
C THR A 96 10.27 7.07 -13.54
N ASP A 97 10.90 7.73 -14.50
CA ASP A 97 10.35 8.89 -15.20
C ASP A 97 10.10 8.62 -16.68
N TYR A 98 8.98 9.13 -17.17
CA TYR A 98 8.65 9.10 -18.59
C TYR A 98 7.98 10.39 -19.03
N LYS A 99 8.65 11.17 -19.91
CA LYS A 99 8.13 12.45 -20.44
C LYS A 99 7.68 13.42 -19.33
N GLY A 100 8.44 13.51 -18.24
CA GLY A 100 8.13 14.36 -17.10
C GLY A 100 7.06 13.82 -16.15
N GLN A 101 6.50 12.63 -16.43
CA GLN A 101 5.62 11.91 -15.50
C GLN A 101 6.48 11.03 -14.58
N HIS A 102 6.50 11.37 -13.30
CA HIS A 102 7.09 10.53 -12.25
C HIS A 102 6.16 9.37 -11.93
N MET A 103 6.70 8.15 -11.94
CA MET A 103 5.94 6.92 -11.72
C MET A 103 6.63 6.06 -10.67
N ILE A 104 5.81 5.48 -9.81
CA ILE A 104 6.22 4.52 -8.77
C ILE A 104 5.27 3.33 -8.80
N THR A 105 5.67 2.23 -8.18
CA THR A 105 4.77 1.09 -7.91
C THR A 105 3.98 1.31 -6.64
N MET A 106 4.66 1.72 -5.57
CA MET A 106 4.10 2.06 -4.27
C MET A 106 5.09 2.94 -3.51
N ALA A 107 4.66 3.47 -2.37
CA ALA A 107 5.54 4.17 -1.44
C ALA A 107 5.30 3.72 -0.01
N LYS A 108 6.28 3.92 0.85
CA LYS A 108 6.18 3.74 2.30
C LYS A 108 6.57 5.02 3.00
N VAL A 109 5.76 5.47 3.95
CA VAL A 109 6.24 6.45 4.95
C VAL A 109 6.78 5.64 6.10
N ARG A 110 8.10 5.69 6.29
CA ARG A 110 8.81 4.94 7.32
C ARG A 110 9.14 5.87 8.50
N MET A 111 9.00 5.39 9.73
CA MET A 111 9.41 6.11 10.94
C MET A 111 10.90 5.91 11.20
N ASN A 112 11.65 7.01 11.33
CA ASN A 112 13.05 6.99 11.72
C ASN A 112 13.21 6.51 13.17
N LYS A 113 14.39 5.98 13.51
CA LYS A 113 14.72 5.41 14.83
C LYS A 113 13.80 4.27 15.27
N THR A 114 13.20 3.56 14.31
CA THR A 114 12.47 2.31 14.50
C THR A 114 12.95 1.25 13.51
N GLU A 115 12.64 -0.02 13.74
CA GLU A 115 12.90 -1.12 12.81
C GLU A 115 11.73 -2.10 12.77
N ILE A 116 11.46 -2.63 11.58
CA ILE A 116 10.59 -3.76 11.31
C ILE A 116 11.28 -4.66 10.28
N LYS A 117 11.48 -5.92 10.67
CA LYS A 117 12.15 -6.92 9.83
C LYS A 117 11.12 -7.69 9.03
N GLU A 118 11.06 -7.40 7.74
CA GLU A 118 10.24 -8.14 6.80
C GLU A 118 11.09 -9.25 6.16
N LYS A 119 10.59 -10.49 6.13
CA LYS A 119 11.35 -11.65 5.63
C LYS A 119 11.92 -11.46 4.23
N ALA A 120 11.21 -10.73 3.36
CA ALA A 120 11.63 -10.47 1.98
C ALA A 120 12.84 -9.51 1.87
N TYR A 121 13.13 -8.73 2.91
CA TYR A 121 14.10 -7.62 2.87
C TYR A 121 15.21 -7.73 3.93
N LEU A 122 15.30 -8.85 4.67
CA LEU A 122 16.24 -9.01 5.80
C LEU A 122 17.69 -8.61 5.47
N ASN A 123 18.13 -8.88 4.24
CA ASN A 123 19.50 -8.62 3.80
C ASN A 123 19.63 -7.40 2.89
N TRP A 124 18.59 -6.56 2.82
CA TRP A 124 18.58 -5.38 1.97
C TRP A 124 18.93 -4.14 2.78
N LYS A 125 19.90 -3.39 2.30
CA LYS A 125 20.30 -2.08 2.80
C LYS A 125 19.34 -0.99 2.30
N ILE A 126 18.16 -0.95 2.91
CA ILE A 126 17.09 0.02 2.64
C ILE A 126 16.57 0.59 3.96
N HIS A 127 15.73 1.62 3.93
CA HIS A 127 15.05 2.05 5.15
C HIS A 127 14.13 0.94 5.69
N GLN A 128 14.40 0.42 6.90
CA GLN A 128 13.63 -0.65 7.55
C GLN A 128 12.80 -0.18 8.75
N GLY A 129 12.52 1.10 8.91
CA GLY A 129 11.59 1.59 9.94
C GLY A 129 10.16 1.04 9.82
N ILE A 130 9.42 1.07 10.92
CA ILE A 130 7.96 0.83 10.97
C ILE A 130 7.30 1.76 9.93
N PHE A 131 6.26 1.29 9.25
CA PHE A 131 5.72 1.99 8.07
C PHE A 131 4.20 2.04 8.00
N VAL A 132 3.74 2.94 7.13
CA VAL A 132 2.43 2.90 6.48
C VAL A 132 2.67 2.78 4.98
N ASP A 133 1.96 1.85 4.33
CA ASP A 133 2.02 1.61 2.90
C ASP A 133 1.07 2.54 2.14
N ILE A 134 1.57 3.15 1.06
CA ILE A 134 0.80 4.00 0.15
C ILE A 134 0.79 3.35 -1.23
N PHE A 135 -0.36 2.82 -1.60
CA PHE A 135 -0.63 2.32 -2.93
C PHE A 135 -1.24 3.40 -3.82
N VAL A 136 -0.80 3.46 -5.07
CA VAL A 136 -1.33 4.41 -6.05
C VAL A 136 -2.47 3.76 -6.81
N MET A 137 -3.65 4.39 -6.76
CA MET A 137 -4.77 4.05 -7.62
C MET A 137 -4.67 4.77 -8.95
N HIS A 138 -4.74 3.99 -10.02
CA HIS A 138 -4.62 4.49 -11.39
C HIS A 138 -5.98 4.72 -12.02
N ASN A 139 -6.10 5.75 -12.84
CA ASN A 139 -7.27 5.87 -13.70
C ASN A 139 -7.39 4.63 -14.60
N CYS A 140 -8.59 4.03 -14.63
CA CYS A 140 -8.86 2.78 -15.32
C CYS A 140 -9.86 3.04 -16.47
N PRO A 141 -9.51 2.74 -17.74
CA PRO A 141 -10.32 3.11 -18.90
C PRO A 141 -11.68 2.40 -18.88
N ASN A 142 -12.69 2.99 -19.51
CA ASN A 142 -14.05 2.42 -19.52
C ASN A 142 -14.16 1.13 -20.37
N GLU A 143 -13.23 0.92 -21.31
CA GLU A 143 -13.24 -0.24 -22.21
C GLU A 143 -12.50 -1.44 -21.59
N ILE A 144 -13.20 -2.56 -21.42
CA ILE A 144 -12.64 -3.79 -20.81
C ILE A 144 -11.33 -4.26 -21.47
N LYS A 145 -11.20 -4.16 -22.80
CA LYS A 145 -9.96 -4.54 -23.51
C LYS A 145 -8.76 -3.70 -23.08
N LYS A 146 -8.98 -2.40 -22.82
CA LYS A 146 -7.94 -1.48 -22.34
C LYS A 146 -7.62 -1.73 -20.87
N GLN A 147 -8.62 -2.07 -20.04
CA GLN A 147 -8.43 -2.47 -18.65
C GLN A 147 -7.57 -3.73 -18.54
N VAL A 148 -7.90 -4.78 -19.30
CA VAL A 148 -7.13 -6.03 -19.32
C VAL A 148 -5.69 -5.78 -19.74
N LYS A 149 -5.46 -4.93 -20.76
CA LYS A 149 -4.10 -4.56 -21.17
C LYS A 149 -3.34 -3.84 -20.05
N GLN A 150 -3.97 -2.88 -19.36
CA GLN A 150 -3.36 -2.18 -18.22
C GLN A 150 -3.01 -3.15 -17.10
N TYR A 151 -3.92 -4.06 -16.75
CA TYR A 151 -3.72 -5.11 -15.76
C TYR A 151 -2.56 -6.05 -16.11
N LEU A 152 -2.45 -6.53 -17.35
CA LEU A 152 -1.35 -7.41 -17.76
C LEU A 152 0.02 -6.72 -17.62
N TRP A 153 0.10 -5.41 -17.86
CA TRP A 153 1.33 -4.64 -17.62
C TRP A 153 1.63 -4.48 -16.12
N ALA A 154 0.61 -4.19 -15.30
CA ALA A 154 0.77 -4.14 -13.85
C ALA A 154 1.24 -5.49 -13.29
N GLU A 155 0.62 -6.59 -13.73
CA GLU A 155 0.99 -7.95 -13.33
C GLU A 155 2.43 -8.29 -13.71
N LEU A 156 2.90 -7.87 -14.89
CA LEU A 156 4.30 -8.03 -15.28
C LEU A 156 5.26 -7.29 -14.34
N VAL A 157 4.92 -6.05 -13.94
CA VAL A 157 5.73 -5.26 -12.99
C VAL A 157 5.76 -5.93 -11.61
N VAL A 158 4.59 -6.29 -11.08
CA VAL A 158 4.45 -6.94 -9.76
C VAL A 158 5.22 -8.25 -9.72
N LEU A 159 5.08 -9.10 -10.74
CA LEU A 159 5.79 -10.38 -10.80
C LEU A 159 7.30 -10.19 -10.94
N LYS A 160 7.77 -9.16 -11.66
CA LYS A 160 9.20 -8.85 -11.72
C LYS A 160 9.76 -8.44 -10.36
N GLY A 161 9.03 -7.60 -9.61
CA GLY A 161 9.39 -7.23 -8.25
C GLY A 161 9.36 -8.41 -7.28
N LEU A 162 8.36 -9.29 -7.39
CA LEU A 162 8.29 -10.53 -6.60
C LEU A 162 9.45 -11.49 -6.91
N GLN A 163 9.84 -11.63 -8.18
CA GLN A 163 10.97 -12.48 -8.59
C GLN A 163 12.27 -12.04 -7.91
N ILE A 164 12.53 -10.74 -7.83
CA ILE A 164 13.73 -10.17 -7.19
C ILE A 164 13.74 -10.46 -5.67
N ARG A 165 12.56 -10.56 -5.06
CA ARG A 165 12.36 -10.94 -3.65
C ARG A 165 12.35 -12.46 -3.41
N GLY A 166 12.73 -13.25 -4.41
CA GLY A 166 12.81 -14.72 -4.30
C GLY A 166 11.48 -15.45 -4.40
N TYR A 167 10.43 -14.82 -4.92
CA TYR A 167 9.14 -15.48 -5.15
C TYR A 167 9.28 -16.68 -6.10
N LYS A 168 8.71 -17.81 -5.70
CA LYS A 168 8.60 -19.01 -6.54
C LYS A 168 7.21 -19.10 -7.15
N ARG A 169 7.16 -19.47 -8.44
CA ARG A 169 5.90 -19.66 -9.20
C ARG A 169 4.90 -20.51 -8.43
N LYS A 170 3.65 -20.06 -8.36
CA LYS A 170 2.55 -20.82 -7.73
C LYS A 170 1.66 -21.55 -8.74
N ASN A 171 1.61 -21.07 -9.99
CA ASN A 171 0.74 -21.59 -11.04
C ASN A 171 1.35 -21.40 -12.44
N LEU A 172 0.69 -21.94 -13.47
CA LEU A 172 1.15 -21.85 -14.87
C LEU A 172 1.20 -20.40 -15.40
N LYS A 173 0.24 -19.55 -14.98
CA LYS A 173 0.20 -18.14 -15.37
C LYS A 173 1.45 -17.40 -14.87
N ASP A 174 1.78 -17.55 -13.59
CA ASP A 174 3.00 -17.00 -12.98
C ASP A 174 4.24 -17.49 -13.74
N ALA A 175 4.29 -18.79 -14.10
CA ALA A 175 5.41 -19.35 -14.84
C ALA A 175 5.60 -18.70 -16.22
N ILE A 176 4.51 -18.44 -16.95
CA ILE A 176 4.53 -17.78 -18.26
C ILE A 176 5.01 -16.34 -18.11
N VAL A 177 4.41 -15.56 -17.19
CA VAL A 177 4.75 -14.15 -17.02
C VAL A 177 6.18 -13.97 -16.53
N LEU A 178 6.64 -14.81 -15.60
CA LEU A 178 8.03 -14.77 -15.12
C LEU A 178 9.02 -15.06 -16.27
N LYS A 179 8.75 -16.09 -17.09
CA LYS A 179 9.58 -16.42 -18.26
C LYS A 179 9.61 -15.28 -19.28
N ILE A 180 8.48 -14.62 -19.53
CA ILE A 180 8.44 -13.42 -20.40
C ILE A 180 9.27 -12.29 -19.78
N SER A 181 9.14 -12.07 -18.47
CA SER A 181 9.86 -11.02 -17.76
C SER A 181 11.39 -11.24 -17.70
N GLU A 182 11.86 -12.48 -17.85
CA GLU A 182 13.28 -12.84 -17.93
C GLU A 182 13.91 -12.38 -19.25
N ALA A 183 13.13 -12.28 -20.33
CA ALA A 183 13.61 -11.79 -21.63
C ALA A 183 13.92 -10.28 -21.62
N PHE A 184 13.52 -9.55 -20.57
CA PHE A 184 13.69 -8.10 -20.48
C PHE A 184 14.43 -7.70 -19.20
N SER A 185 15.22 -6.63 -19.30
CA SER A 185 15.89 -6.08 -18.13
C SER A 185 14.88 -5.53 -17.12
N ARG A 186 15.25 -5.53 -15.84
CA ARG A 186 14.47 -4.96 -14.74
C ARG A 186 13.97 -3.55 -15.06
N GLN A 187 14.88 -2.67 -15.49
CA GLN A 187 14.59 -1.28 -15.80
C GLN A 187 13.62 -1.15 -16.98
N TRP A 188 13.73 -2.04 -17.98
CA TRP A 188 12.82 -2.05 -19.12
C TRP A 188 11.40 -2.41 -18.69
N VAL A 189 11.24 -3.51 -17.93
CA VAL A 189 9.93 -3.94 -17.43
C VAL A 189 9.30 -2.85 -16.56
N LEU A 190 10.07 -2.26 -15.67
CA LEU A 190 9.59 -1.20 -14.79
C LEU A 190 9.12 0.02 -15.59
N LYS A 191 9.97 0.55 -16.46
CA LYS A 191 9.66 1.75 -17.26
C LYS A 191 8.49 1.53 -18.20
N HIS A 192 8.47 0.43 -18.95
CA HIS A 192 7.42 0.16 -19.93
C HIS A 192 6.12 -0.31 -19.28
N GLY A 193 6.22 -1.08 -18.20
CA GLY A 193 5.09 -1.52 -17.41
C GLY A 193 4.40 -0.33 -16.75
N LEU A 194 5.12 0.46 -15.95
CA LEU A 194 4.56 1.64 -15.30
C LEU A 194 4.03 2.66 -16.30
N ARG A 195 4.71 2.89 -17.43
CA ARG A 195 4.17 3.74 -18.51
C ARG A 195 2.78 3.29 -18.99
N ASN A 196 2.52 1.99 -19.07
CA ASN A 196 1.21 1.48 -19.49
C ASN A 196 0.19 1.50 -18.34
N VAL A 197 0.64 1.38 -17.09
CA VAL A 197 -0.21 1.53 -15.90
C VAL A 197 -0.68 2.97 -15.74
N TYR A 198 0.25 3.94 -15.77
CA TYR A 198 -0.02 5.38 -15.64
C TYR A 198 -0.56 6.05 -16.91
N LYS A 199 -0.73 5.27 -17.99
CA LYS A 199 -1.12 5.78 -19.32
C LYS A 199 -2.40 6.62 -19.31
N TYR A 200 -3.29 6.33 -18.37
CA TYR A 200 -4.64 6.90 -18.33
C TYR A 200 -4.80 7.99 -17.26
N GLN A 201 -3.72 8.43 -16.59
CA GLN A 201 -3.77 9.42 -15.50
C GLN A 201 -4.59 10.67 -15.84
N ASN A 202 -4.45 11.21 -17.06
CA ASN A 202 -5.14 12.44 -17.48
C ASN A 202 -6.43 12.17 -18.27
N THR A 203 -7.03 10.99 -18.15
CA THR A 203 -8.24 10.62 -18.89
C THR A 203 -9.49 10.70 -18.01
N LYS A 204 -10.61 11.09 -18.64
CA LYS A 204 -11.94 11.01 -18.00
C LYS A 204 -12.38 9.54 -17.92
N ALA A 205 -11.86 8.84 -16.91
CA ALA A 205 -12.21 7.48 -16.55
C ALA A 205 -13.37 7.45 -15.54
N LYS A 206 -14.30 6.50 -15.70
CA LYS A 206 -15.33 6.18 -14.69
C LYS A 206 -14.82 5.24 -13.60
N TYR A 207 -13.70 4.57 -13.85
CA TYR A 207 -13.12 3.58 -12.95
C TYR A 207 -11.73 4.01 -12.48
N VAL A 208 -11.32 3.50 -11.33
CA VAL A 208 -9.94 3.47 -10.85
C VAL A 208 -9.52 2.02 -10.61
N SER A 209 -8.22 1.76 -10.58
CA SER A 209 -7.71 0.43 -10.31
C SER A 209 -6.52 0.39 -9.37
N GLY A 210 -6.49 -0.67 -8.57
CA GLY A 210 -5.38 -1.06 -7.68
C GLY A 210 -4.61 -2.27 -8.22
N PHE A 211 -4.32 -2.30 -9.53
CA PHE A 211 -3.70 -3.48 -10.17
C PHE A 211 -2.30 -3.84 -9.67
N ILE A 212 -1.58 -2.89 -9.05
CA ILE A 212 -0.26 -3.14 -8.45
C ILE A 212 -0.40 -3.80 -7.07
N ASP A 213 -1.46 -3.47 -6.32
CA ASP A 213 -1.77 -4.05 -5.02
C ASP A 213 -2.24 -5.51 -5.17
N THR A 214 -3.30 -5.73 -5.95
CA THR A 214 -3.92 -7.07 -6.06
C THR A 214 -3.78 -7.68 -7.45
N ARG A 215 -3.46 -8.98 -7.48
CA ARG A 215 -3.31 -9.76 -8.72
C ARG A 215 -4.64 -10.29 -9.28
N ASP A 216 -5.78 -10.02 -8.63
CA ASP A 216 -7.10 -10.39 -9.16
C ASP A 216 -7.74 -9.21 -9.88
N PHE A 217 -7.88 -9.33 -11.21
CA PHE A 217 -8.49 -8.30 -12.06
C PHE A 217 -9.87 -7.85 -11.57
N LYS A 218 -10.73 -8.78 -11.15
CA LYS A 218 -12.12 -8.46 -10.76
C LYS A 218 -12.19 -7.72 -9.43
N ARG A 219 -11.18 -7.91 -8.56
CA ARG A 219 -11.08 -7.27 -7.25
C ARG A 219 -10.26 -5.99 -7.28
N ALA A 220 -9.74 -5.60 -8.45
CA ALA A 220 -8.83 -4.48 -8.61
C ALA A 220 -9.43 -3.28 -9.35
N VAL A 221 -10.68 -3.37 -9.84
CA VAL A 221 -11.33 -2.30 -10.62
C VAL A 221 -12.55 -1.80 -9.88
N PHE A 222 -12.57 -0.51 -9.58
CA PHE A 222 -13.61 0.13 -8.78
C PHE A 222 -14.24 1.29 -9.56
N PRO A 223 -15.58 1.39 -9.60
CA PRO A 223 -16.24 2.64 -9.95
C PRO A 223 -15.75 3.78 -9.05
N LYS A 224 -15.47 4.95 -9.64
CA LYS A 224 -14.91 6.09 -8.89
C LYS A 224 -15.80 6.54 -7.75
N GLU A 225 -17.11 6.52 -7.96
CA GLU A 225 -18.13 6.89 -6.98
C GLU A 225 -18.15 5.99 -5.73
N ILE A 226 -17.62 4.76 -5.81
CA ILE A 226 -17.47 3.88 -4.64
C ILE A 226 -16.25 4.30 -3.80
N MET A 227 -15.22 4.82 -4.46
CA MET A 227 -13.96 5.20 -3.82
C MET A 227 -13.98 6.63 -3.28
N PHE A 228 -14.47 7.59 -4.08
CA PHE A 228 -14.29 9.02 -3.86
C PHE A 228 -15.60 9.82 -3.97
N PRO A 229 -15.72 10.96 -3.27
CA PRO A 229 -14.78 11.48 -2.27
C PRO A 229 -14.81 10.61 -1.00
N THR A 230 -13.67 10.46 -0.35
CA THR A 230 -13.57 9.60 0.84
C THR A 230 -14.29 10.23 2.04
N LYS A 231 -14.51 9.44 3.09
CA LYS A 231 -15.16 9.91 4.32
C LYS A 231 -14.43 9.45 5.57
N TYR A 232 -14.47 10.27 6.61
CA TYR A 232 -13.93 9.92 7.92
C TYR A 232 -14.81 8.92 8.67
N VAL A 233 -14.16 7.94 9.30
CA VAL A 233 -14.76 7.00 10.25
C VAL A 233 -13.85 6.86 11.47
N ASP A 234 -14.40 6.36 12.58
CA ASP A 234 -13.62 6.07 13.77
C ASP A 234 -12.65 4.89 13.51
N PHE A 235 -11.42 5.06 13.97
CA PHE A 235 -10.36 4.05 13.94
C PHE A 235 -9.50 4.23 15.20
N GLU A 236 -9.63 3.32 16.16
CA GLU A 236 -9.11 3.48 17.50
C GLU A 236 -9.53 4.83 18.12
N ASN A 237 -8.61 5.61 18.70
CA ASN A 237 -8.93 6.93 19.26
C ASN A 237 -8.84 8.06 18.21
N VAL A 238 -8.70 7.74 16.93
CA VAL A 238 -8.59 8.74 15.85
C VAL A 238 -9.68 8.55 14.81
N LYS A 239 -9.70 9.45 13.82
CA LYS A 239 -10.56 9.33 12.65
C LYS A 239 -9.70 9.24 11.41
N LEU A 240 -9.94 8.23 10.58
CA LEU A 240 -9.24 8.02 9.32
C LEU A 240 -10.24 7.94 8.17
N ARG A 241 -9.76 8.18 6.95
CA ARG A 241 -10.59 8.14 5.75
C ARG A 241 -10.76 6.72 5.22
N VAL A 242 -11.97 6.36 4.83
CA VAL A 242 -12.32 5.13 4.10
C VAL A 242 -13.01 5.49 2.77
N PRO A 243 -13.13 4.55 1.83
CA PRO A 243 -13.86 4.78 0.58
C PRO A 243 -15.27 5.36 0.80
N ALA A 244 -15.73 6.18 -0.15
CA ALA A 244 -17.05 6.82 -0.14
C ALA A 244 -18.16 5.82 0.22
N ASN A 245 -18.14 4.66 -0.43
CA ASN A 245 -18.97 3.51 -0.14
C ASN A 245 -18.12 2.31 0.31
N ASN A 246 -17.58 2.40 1.53
CA ASN A 246 -16.72 1.35 2.11
C ASN A 246 -17.34 -0.05 2.11
N ASP A 247 -18.66 -0.18 2.31
CA ASP A 247 -19.31 -1.50 2.32
C ASP A 247 -19.30 -2.16 0.93
N GLU A 248 -19.54 -1.38 -0.13
CA GLU A 248 -19.44 -1.90 -1.50
C GLU A 248 -18.00 -2.21 -1.90
N TYR A 249 -17.05 -1.35 -1.52
CA TYR A 249 -15.62 -1.61 -1.71
C TYR A 249 -15.19 -2.95 -1.06
N LEU A 250 -15.60 -3.18 0.19
CA LEU A 250 -15.27 -4.41 0.92
C LEU A 250 -15.93 -5.65 0.33
N ARG A 251 -17.16 -5.54 -0.21
CA ARG A 251 -17.80 -6.64 -0.97
C ARG A 251 -17.02 -6.99 -2.23
N ILE A 252 -16.53 -5.99 -2.98
CA ILE A 252 -15.71 -6.23 -4.18
C ILE A 252 -14.40 -6.95 -3.80
N GLN A 253 -13.75 -6.53 -2.71
CA GLN A 253 -12.45 -7.08 -2.28
C GLN A 253 -12.55 -8.48 -1.67
N PHE A 254 -13.52 -8.70 -0.78
CA PHE A 254 -13.58 -9.87 0.09
C PHE A 254 -14.81 -10.77 -0.15
N GLY A 255 -15.79 -10.32 -0.92
CA GLY A 255 -17.07 -11.00 -1.16
C GLY A 255 -18.18 -10.56 -0.20
N GLU A 256 -19.39 -11.08 -0.40
CA GLU A 256 -20.59 -10.69 0.38
C GLU A 256 -20.43 -10.90 1.90
N ASP A 257 -19.71 -11.94 2.30
CA ASP A 257 -19.54 -12.34 3.70
C ASP A 257 -18.29 -11.73 4.37
N TYR A 258 -17.82 -10.57 3.90
CA TYR A 258 -16.58 -9.93 4.39
C TYR A 258 -16.60 -9.59 5.89
N MET A 259 -17.79 -9.46 6.48
CA MET A 259 -17.96 -9.18 7.91
C MET A 259 -17.68 -10.41 8.78
N SER A 260 -17.84 -11.63 8.23
CA SER A 260 -17.54 -12.85 8.97
C SER A 260 -16.06 -12.97 9.26
N LEU A 261 -15.74 -13.46 10.46
CA LEU A 261 -14.37 -13.70 10.83
C LEU A 261 -13.85 -14.94 10.09
N PRO A 262 -12.63 -14.90 9.53
CA PRO A 262 -12.02 -16.11 9.03
C PRO A 262 -11.82 -17.12 10.18
N PRO A 263 -11.87 -18.44 9.89
CA PRO A 263 -11.44 -19.49 10.81
C PRO A 263 -10.05 -19.19 11.39
N ILE A 264 -9.78 -19.63 12.63
CA ILE A 264 -8.55 -19.30 13.35
C ILE A 264 -7.31 -19.72 12.54
N GLU A 265 -7.39 -20.84 11.83
CA GLU A 265 -6.31 -21.42 11.02
C GLU A 265 -5.97 -20.58 9.78
N LYS A 266 -6.89 -19.68 9.38
CA LYS A 266 -6.69 -18.74 8.27
C LYS A 266 -6.31 -17.33 8.73
N ARG A 267 -6.16 -17.10 10.04
CA ARG A 267 -5.71 -15.82 10.59
C ARG A 267 -4.18 -15.81 10.57
N GLU A 268 -3.63 -15.26 9.49
CA GLU A 268 -2.19 -15.00 9.38
C GLU A 268 -1.83 -13.90 10.38
N VAL A 269 -1.22 -14.25 11.51
CA VAL A 269 -0.75 -13.31 12.52
C VAL A 269 0.56 -12.67 12.05
N SER A 270 0.65 -11.35 12.12
CA SER A 270 1.84 -10.57 11.77
C SER A 270 2.43 -11.01 10.43
N LYS A 271 1.62 -10.84 9.39
CA LYS A 271 1.92 -11.36 8.07
C LYS A 271 3.20 -10.77 7.49
N HIS A 272 3.60 -9.58 7.94
CA HIS A 272 4.70 -8.82 7.36
C HIS A 272 5.92 -8.76 8.28
N ALA A 273 5.70 -8.44 9.55
CA ALA A 273 6.70 -8.33 10.60
C ALA A 273 7.15 -9.72 11.07
N MET A 274 8.42 -10.04 10.81
CA MET A 274 9.10 -11.15 11.49
C MET A 274 9.52 -10.73 12.91
N SER A 275 9.92 -9.47 13.08
CA SER A 275 10.22 -8.84 14.36
C SER A 275 10.19 -7.31 14.20
N TRP A 276 10.04 -6.56 15.28
CA TRP A 276 10.10 -5.10 15.26
C TRP A 276 10.77 -4.54 16.52
N ASN A 277 11.21 -3.30 16.44
CA ASN A 277 11.68 -2.51 17.56
C ASN A 277 11.22 -1.05 17.41
N CYS A 278 10.52 -0.56 18.43
CA CYS A 278 9.92 0.77 18.43
C CYS A 278 10.92 1.91 18.72
N VAL A 279 12.13 1.58 19.20
CA VAL A 279 13.20 2.55 19.45
C VAL A 279 14.56 1.91 19.22
N ILE A 280 15.32 2.45 18.26
CA ILE A 280 16.69 2.02 17.99
C ILE A 280 17.59 3.22 17.72
N ASP A 281 18.89 3.01 17.92
CA ASP A 281 19.94 3.90 17.46
C ASP A 281 20.69 3.22 16.31
N ILE A 282 20.25 3.48 15.07
CA ILE A 282 20.89 2.94 13.87
C ILE A 282 21.25 4.04 12.89
N LYS A 283 22.36 3.82 12.19
CA LYS A 283 22.67 4.55 10.97
C LYS A 283 22.03 3.82 9.80
N TYR A 284 21.19 4.53 9.05
CA TYR A 284 20.58 3.97 7.86
C TYR A 284 21.59 3.81 6.71
N ASP A 285 21.52 2.68 6.03
CA ASP A 285 22.24 2.37 4.79
C ASP A 285 21.19 2.12 3.69
N PHE A 286 21.35 2.79 2.56
CA PHE A 286 20.38 2.83 1.46
C PHE A 286 20.94 2.27 0.14
N GLU A 287 22.07 1.56 0.18
CA GLU A 287 22.75 1.01 -1.01
C GLU A 287 21.84 0.13 -1.90
N ASP A 288 20.81 -0.47 -1.33
CA ASP A 288 19.91 -1.41 -2.01
C ASP A 288 18.57 -0.81 -2.43
N GLU A 289 18.34 0.51 -2.27
CA GLU A 289 17.05 1.12 -2.66
C GLU A 289 16.75 0.97 -4.16
N ASN A 290 17.78 0.85 -4.99
CA ASN A 290 17.62 0.56 -6.41
C ASN A 290 17.02 -0.83 -6.72
N LYS A 291 16.89 -1.72 -5.71
CA LYS A 291 16.23 -3.03 -5.81
C LYS A 291 14.72 -2.95 -5.59
N LEU A 292 14.21 -1.85 -5.04
CA LEU A 292 12.79 -1.65 -4.74
C LEU A 292 11.99 -1.52 -6.04
N ILE A 293 11.07 -2.46 -6.27
CA ILE A 293 10.07 -2.47 -7.34
C ILE A 293 8.74 -2.88 -6.76
#